data_AF-A0A7Y6BU65-F1
#
_entry.id   AF-A0A7Y6BU65-F1
#
_cell.length_a   1.000
_cell.length_b   1.000
_cell.length_c   1.000
_cell.angle_alpha   90.00
_cell.angle_beta   90.00
_cell.angle_gamma   90.00
#
_symmetry.space_group_name_H-M   'P 1'
#
loop_
_entity.id
_entity.type
_entity.pdbx_description
1 polymer ?
#
loop_
_entity_poly.entity_id
_entity_poly.type
_entity_poly.pdbx_seq_one_letter_code
_entity_poly.pdbx_strand_id
1 'polypeptide(L)'
;MFNKLMIVAHPDDEIIFGGAQLIKGKGWKVICVTNGKNKVRAREFRKAMKDVGAEYEMWSYKDKWEGDFNRKALKKDIAQVLQANPQITMIVTHNKKGEYGHTQHRALHQVVRELAQEKMYIFKRSKYKLPEDLIKQKHKILKRYRSQDIEWLKKYTDYESIRKLR
;
A
#
# COMPACT_ATOMS: atom_id res chain seq x y z
N MET A 1 10.15 -11.23 11.07
CA MET A 1 10.37 -9.97 11.82
C MET A 1 10.62 -8.86 10.82
N PHE A 2 9.76 -7.85 10.83
CA PHE A 2 9.76 -6.74 9.89
C PHE A 2 10.18 -5.44 10.57
N ASN A 3 10.78 -4.53 9.80
CA ASN A 3 11.13 -3.17 10.21
C ASN A 3 10.61 -2.11 9.23
N LYS A 4 9.96 -2.53 8.14
CA LYS A 4 9.34 -1.67 7.14
C LYS A 4 7.85 -1.99 7.06
N LEU A 5 7.03 -0.94 7.09
CA LEU A 5 5.58 -1.03 7.04
C LEU A 5 5.08 -0.38 5.75
N MET A 6 4.17 -1.03 5.03
CA MET A 6 3.43 -0.42 3.94
C MET A 6 1.95 -0.39 4.32
N ILE A 7 1.32 0.78 4.28
CA ILE A 7 -0.10 0.94 4.60
C ILE A 7 -0.83 1.45 3.37
N VAL A 8 -1.79 0.69 2.87
CA VAL A 8 -2.54 0.99 1.65
C VAL A 8 -4.05 1.03 1.89
N ALA A 9 -4.76 1.81 1.07
CA ALA A 9 -6.19 1.98 1.17
C ALA A 9 -6.93 0.71 0.71
N HIS A 10 -6.63 0.23 -0.50
CA HIS A 10 -7.34 -0.85 -1.17
C HIS A 10 -6.40 -2.00 -1.53
N PRO A 11 -6.91 -3.24 -1.70
CA PRO A 11 -6.07 -4.39 -1.99
C PRO A 11 -5.71 -4.46 -3.47
N ASP A 12 -4.50 -4.02 -3.83
CA ASP A 12 -3.86 -3.97 -5.16
C ASP A 12 -2.90 -2.78 -5.20
N ASP A 13 -3.24 -1.69 -4.50
CA ASP A 13 -2.44 -0.49 -4.29
C ASP A 13 -0.99 -0.82 -3.91
N GLU A 14 -0.77 -1.83 -3.07
CA GLU A 14 0.56 -2.22 -2.61
C GLU A 14 1.45 -2.75 -3.74
N ILE A 15 0.88 -3.47 -4.71
CA ILE A 15 1.61 -3.94 -5.88
C ILE A 15 1.63 -2.86 -6.98
N ILE A 16 0.56 -2.09 -7.16
CA ILE A 16 0.50 -1.03 -8.17
C ILE A 16 1.56 0.04 -7.88
N PHE A 17 1.61 0.55 -6.63
CA PHE A 17 2.42 1.71 -6.27
C PHE A 17 3.69 1.41 -5.48
N GLY A 18 3.75 0.23 -4.84
CA GLY A 18 4.90 -0.21 -4.04
C GLY A 18 5.52 -1.55 -4.45
N GLY A 19 5.06 -2.21 -5.51
CA GLY A 19 5.37 -3.62 -5.80
C GLY A 19 6.85 -3.92 -5.94
N ALA A 20 7.63 -3.02 -6.55
CA ALA A 20 9.09 -3.12 -6.68
C ALA A 20 9.79 -3.18 -5.32
N GLN A 21 9.28 -2.44 -4.32
CA GLN A 21 9.85 -2.43 -2.98
C GLN A 21 9.62 -3.75 -2.27
N LEU A 22 8.45 -4.35 -2.49
CA LEU A 22 8.07 -5.65 -1.94
C LEU A 22 8.83 -6.80 -2.61
N ILE A 23 8.99 -6.76 -3.94
CA ILE A 23 9.72 -7.79 -4.69
C ILE A 23 11.22 -7.77 -4.37
N LYS A 24 11.84 -6.59 -4.29
CA LYS A 24 13.29 -6.46 -4.08
C LYS A 24 13.72 -6.56 -2.62
N GLY A 25 12.83 -6.22 -1.69
CA GLY A 25 13.18 -6.04 -0.28
C GLY A 25 12.54 -7.10 0.62
N LYS A 26 13.27 -7.52 1.64
CA LYS A 26 12.73 -8.34 2.75
C LYS A 26 12.31 -7.46 3.94
N GLY A 27 11.63 -8.04 4.93
CA GLY A 27 11.30 -7.36 6.19
C GLY A 27 10.14 -6.36 6.08
N TRP A 28 9.20 -6.63 5.18
CA TRP A 28 7.98 -5.86 5.00
C TRP A 28 6.81 -6.47 5.75
N LYS A 29 6.03 -5.62 6.43
CA LYS A 29 4.62 -5.88 6.74
C LYS A 29 3.75 -4.97 5.88
N VAL A 30 2.66 -5.50 5.31
CA VAL A 30 1.67 -4.73 4.54
C VAL A 30 0.33 -4.73 5.27
N ILE A 31 -0.25 -3.54 5.48
CA ILE A 31 -1.60 -3.37 6.02
C ILE A 31 -2.48 -2.76 4.94
N CYS A 32 -3.46 -3.51 4.47
CA CYS A 32 -4.54 -2.99 3.63
C CYS A 32 -5.74 -2.65 4.52
N VAL A 33 -6.18 -1.39 4.54
CA VAL A 33 -7.14 -0.92 5.56
C VAL A 33 -8.61 -1.24 5.21
N THR A 34 -8.92 -1.62 3.98
CA THR A 34 -10.29 -1.93 3.53
C THR A 34 -10.46 -3.40 3.11
N ASN A 35 -11.71 -3.78 2.85
CA ASN A 35 -12.09 -5.03 2.16
C ASN A 35 -11.73 -6.37 2.86
N GLY A 36 -11.26 -6.40 4.10
CA GLY A 36 -10.88 -7.65 4.77
C GLY A 36 -12.02 -8.67 4.91
N LYS A 37 -13.27 -8.21 4.98
CA LYS A 37 -14.48 -9.06 4.95
C LYS A 37 -14.95 -9.43 3.53
N ASN A 38 -14.43 -8.79 2.48
CA ASN A 38 -14.71 -9.17 1.11
C ASN A 38 -13.91 -10.43 0.75
N LYS A 39 -14.57 -11.59 0.70
CA LYS A 39 -13.93 -12.90 0.51
C LYS A 39 -13.08 -12.98 -0.75
N VAL A 40 -13.51 -12.35 -1.85
CA VAL A 40 -12.77 -12.36 -3.12
C VAL A 40 -11.53 -11.51 -3.00
N ARG A 41 -11.68 -10.23 -2.66
CA ARG A 41 -10.56 -9.27 -2.55
C ARG A 41 -9.53 -9.71 -1.52
N ALA A 42 -9.97 -10.20 -0.36
CA ALA A 42 -9.07 -10.70 0.67
C ALA A 42 -8.28 -11.95 0.24
N ARG A 43 -8.88 -12.83 -0.56
CA ARG A 43 -8.17 -14.00 -1.11
C ARG A 43 -7.12 -13.58 -2.14
N GLU A 44 -7.42 -12.59 -2.98
CA GLU A 44 -6.47 -12.06 -3.97
C GLU A 44 -5.28 -11.38 -3.29
N PHE A 45 -5.56 -10.51 -2.32
CA PHE A 45 -4.53 -9.84 -1.51
C PHE A 45 -3.59 -10.82 -0.82
N ARG A 46 -4.15 -11.83 -0.13
CA ARG A 46 -3.32 -12.86 0.53
C ARG A 46 -2.43 -13.61 -0.44
N LYS A 47 -2.88 -13.89 -1.67
CA LYS A 47 -2.05 -14.53 -2.68
C LYS A 47 -0.91 -13.60 -3.14
N ALA A 48 -1.20 -12.33 -3.38
CA ALA A 48 -0.18 -11.35 -3.75
C ALA A 48 0.87 -11.17 -2.63
N MET A 49 0.45 -11.10 -1.37
CA MET A 49 1.37 -10.97 -0.23
C MET A 49 2.25 -12.20 -0.02
N LYS A 50 1.70 -13.40 -0.28
CA LYS A 50 2.49 -14.63 -0.31
C LYS A 50 3.50 -14.65 -1.44
N ASP A 51 3.13 -14.20 -2.64
CA ASP A 51 4.03 -14.15 -3.80
C ASP A 51 5.25 -13.22 -3.55
N VAL A 52 5.08 -12.14 -2.77
CA VAL A 52 6.19 -11.22 -2.40
C VAL A 52 6.85 -11.54 -1.04
N GLY A 53 6.36 -12.55 -0.32
CA GLY A 53 6.92 -12.96 0.98
C GLY A 53 6.81 -11.89 2.08
N ALA A 54 5.78 -11.04 2.04
CA ALA A 54 5.54 -10.04 3.08
C ALA A 54 4.67 -10.58 4.22
N GLU A 55 4.92 -10.15 5.45
CA GLU A 55 3.92 -10.25 6.52
C GLU A 55 2.74 -9.34 6.15
N TYR A 56 1.51 -9.71 6.51
CA TYR A 56 0.36 -8.92 6.08
C TYR A 56 -0.81 -8.94 7.06
N GLU A 57 -1.60 -7.87 7.00
CA GLU A 57 -2.84 -7.71 7.73
C GLU A 57 -3.85 -6.98 6.84
N MET A 58 -5.13 -7.27 7.03
CA MET A 58 -6.19 -6.68 6.23
C MET A 58 -7.35 -6.30 7.13
N TRP A 59 -7.67 -5.01 7.19
CA TRP A 59 -8.77 -4.48 7.99
C TRP A 59 -10.04 -4.35 7.14
N SER A 60 -11.12 -3.84 7.73
CA SER A 60 -12.42 -3.74 7.05
C SER A 60 -13.07 -2.38 7.24
N TYR A 61 -12.26 -1.32 7.16
CA TYR A 61 -12.80 0.02 7.02
C TYR A 61 -13.63 0.11 5.73
N LYS A 62 -14.60 1.03 5.73
CA LYS A 62 -15.51 1.21 4.59
C LYS A 62 -14.72 1.68 3.36
N ASP A 63 -14.88 0.96 2.25
CA ASP A 63 -14.35 1.32 0.94
C ASP A 63 -15.34 2.26 0.22
N LYS A 64 -14.85 3.42 -0.22
CA LYS A 64 -15.62 4.45 -0.93
C LYS A 64 -14.71 5.31 -1.81
N TRP A 65 -15.04 5.39 -3.10
CA TRP A 65 -14.34 6.26 -4.07
C TRP A 65 -14.30 7.74 -3.66
N GLU A 66 -15.45 8.29 -3.28
CA GLU A 66 -15.61 9.65 -2.73
C GLU A 66 -15.99 9.57 -1.25
N GLY A 67 -15.00 9.24 -0.43
CA GLY A 67 -15.20 9.05 1.00
C GLY A 67 -13.98 9.36 1.84
N ASP A 68 -14.19 9.21 3.13
CA ASP A 68 -13.15 9.28 4.14
C ASP A 68 -13.23 8.00 4.99
N PHE A 69 -12.24 7.81 5.85
CA PHE A 69 -12.29 6.81 6.90
C PHE A 69 -12.89 7.42 8.17
N ASN A 70 -13.29 6.55 9.10
CA ASN A 70 -13.39 6.98 10.49
C ASN A 70 -11.97 7.26 10.99
N ARG A 71 -11.51 8.51 10.83
CA ARG A 71 -10.13 8.90 11.12
C ARG A 71 -9.72 8.66 12.56
N LYS A 72 -10.65 8.82 13.52
CA LYS A 72 -10.38 8.56 14.94
C LYS A 72 -10.07 7.09 15.18
N ALA A 73 -10.90 6.19 14.65
CA ALA A 73 -10.66 4.75 14.74
C ALA A 73 -9.39 4.34 13.99
N LEU A 74 -9.22 4.83 12.75
CA LEU A 74 -8.06 4.47 11.93
C LEU A 74 -6.74 4.94 12.56
N LYS A 75 -6.71 6.15 13.15
CA LYS A 75 -5.56 6.64 13.90
C LYS A 75 -5.24 5.75 15.09
N LYS A 76 -6.26 5.35 15.85
CA LYS A 76 -6.10 4.46 17.01
C LYS A 76 -5.47 3.13 16.60
N ASP A 77 -5.99 2.48 15.58
CA ASP A 77 -5.51 1.16 15.13
C ASP A 77 -4.09 1.24 14.57
N ILE A 78 -3.78 2.25 13.74
CA ILE A 78 -2.42 2.46 13.23
C ILE A 78 -1.45 2.78 14.38
N ALA A 79 -1.85 3.62 15.35
CA ALA A 79 -1.02 3.93 16.50
C ALA A 79 -0.71 2.67 17.34
N GLN A 80 -1.68 1.78 17.54
CA GLN A 80 -1.45 0.50 18.23
C GLN A 80 -0.44 -0.38 17.48
N VAL A 81 -0.53 -0.46 16.15
CA VAL A 81 0.47 -1.18 15.33
C VAL A 81 1.86 -0.59 15.53
N LEU A 82 2.00 0.74 15.49
CA LEU A 82 3.29 1.40 15.64
C LEU A 82 3.87 1.23 17.05
N GLN A 83 3.04 1.33 18.09
CA GLN A 83 3.45 1.12 19.49
C GLN A 83 3.89 -0.32 19.75
N ALA A 84 3.18 -1.30 19.20
CA ALA A 84 3.55 -2.71 19.32
C ALA A 84 4.79 -3.09 18.50
N ASN A 85 5.24 -2.23 17.59
CA ASN A 85 6.34 -2.49 16.67
C ASN A 85 7.34 -1.31 16.65
N PRO A 86 8.01 -1.01 17.77
CA PRO A 86 8.92 0.13 17.87
C PRO A 86 10.12 0.04 16.91
N GLN A 87 10.46 -1.17 16.42
CA GLN A 87 11.51 -1.41 15.44
C GLN A 87 11.18 -0.92 14.02
N ILE A 88 9.95 -0.46 13.74
CA ILE A 88 9.61 0.12 12.44
C ILE A 88 10.38 1.43 12.25
N THR A 89 11.18 1.48 11.19
CA THR A 89 11.99 2.66 10.80
C THR A 89 11.51 3.33 9.52
N MET A 90 10.60 2.68 8.79
CA MET A 90 10.12 3.15 7.49
C MET A 90 8.66 2.77 7.29
N ILE A 91 7.84 3.75 6.92
CA ILE A 91 6.41 3.58 6.64
C ILE A 91 6.12 4.13 5.23
N VAL A 92 5.66 3.28 4.31
CA VAL A 92 5.27 3.68 2.96
C VAL A 92 3.75 3.76 2.85
N THR A 93 3.23 4.85 2.30
CA THR A 93 1.79 4.97 2.00
C THR A 93 1.55 5.93 0.82
N HIS A 94 0.30 6.28 0.57
CA HIS A 94 -0.12 7.18 -0.49
C HIS A 94 0.46 8.60 -0.35
N ASN A 95 0.52 9.32 -1.47
CA ASN A 95 0.89 10.72 -1.51
C ASN A 95 -0.30 11.67 -1.27
N LYS A 96 0.01 12.95 -1.01
CA LYS A 96 -0.98 14.01 -0.74
C LYS A 96 -2.06 14.16 -1.82
N LYS A 97 -1.77 13.77 -3.07
CA LYS A 97 -2.72 13.87 -4.20
C LYS A 97 -3.59 12.62 -4.36
N GLY A 98 -3.22 11.51 -3.71
CA GLY A 98 -3.90 10.22 -3.84
C GLY A 98 -3.64 9.54 -5.20
N GLU A 99 -2.41 9.68 -5.72
CA GLU A 99 -1.91 9.14 -7.00
C GLU A 99 -2.69 9.60 -8.24
N TYR A 100 -3.92 9.10 -8.40
CA TYR A 100 -4.86 9.44 -9.46
C TYR A 100 -6.08 10.23 -8.95
N GLY A 101 -6.02 10.74 -7.73
CA GLY A 101 -7.06 11.60 -7.16
C GLY A 101 -8.06 10.88 -6.25
N HIS A 102 -7.77 9.67 -5.79
CA HIS A 102 -8.67 8.93 -4.90
C HIS A 102 -8.75 9.60 -3.52
N THR A 103 -9.96 9.84 -3.02
CA THR A 103 -10.18 10.55 -1.73
C THR A 103 -9.60 9.78 -0.55
N GLN A 104 -9.85 8.47 -0.47
CA GLN A 104 -9.35 7.61 0.61
C GLN A 104 -7.81 7.47 0.61
N HIS A 105 -7.14 7.57 -0.54
CA HIS A 105 -5.67 7.62 -0.57
C HIS A 105 -5.17 8.89 0.12
N ARG A 106 -5.82 10.04 -0.13
CA ARG A 106 -5.50 11.31 0.55
C ARG A 106 -5.80 11.25 2.04
N ALA A 107 -6.91 10.63 2.43
CA ALA A 107 -7.27 10.46 3.84
C ALA A 107 -6.23 9.60 4.58
N LEU A 108 -5.83 8.46 4.00
CA LEU A 108 -4.79 7.61 4.58
C LEU A 108 -3.44 8.33 4.66
N HIS A 109 -3.06 9.08 3.62
CA HIS A 109 -1.87 9.93 3.64
C HIS A 109 -1.87 10.88 4.84
N GLN A 110 -2.98 11.58 5.08
CA GLN A 110 -3.10 12.52 6.20
C GLN A 110 -2.98 11.81 7.55
N VAL A 111 -3.69 10.70 7.73
CA VAL A 111 -3.66 9.92 8.97
C VAL A 111 -2.26 9.40 9.29
N VAL A 112 -1.56 8.80 8.32
CA VAL A 112 -0.21 8.27 8.54
C VAL A 112 0.79 9.40 8.80
N ARG A 113 0.65 10.52 8.08
CA ARG A 113 1.51 11.69 8.28
C ARG A 113 1.41 12.25 9.70
N GLU A 114 0.19 12.35 10.24
CA GLU A 114 -0.02 12.83 11.60
C GLU A 114 0.62 11.93 12.66
N LEU A 115 0.73 10.63 12.40
CA LEU A 115 1.24 9.66 13.37
C LEU A 115 2.76 9.41 13.30
N ALA A 116 3.37 9.53 12.11
CA ALA A 116 4.76 9.09 11.91
C ALA A 116 5.46 9.79 10.72
N GLN A 117 5.33 11.11 10.62
CA GLN A 117 5.88 11.91 9.52
C GLN A 117 7.39 11.64 9.28
N GLU A 118 8.17 11.48 10.34
CA GLU A 118 9.64 11.35 10.33
C GLU A 118 10.13 10.03 9.70
N LYS A 119 9.29 8.99 9.75
CA LYS A 119 9.52 7.66 9.15
C LYS A 119 8.81 7.49 7.82
N MET A 120 8.04 8.49 7.38
CA MET A 120 7.11 8.36 6.27
C MET A 120 7.78 8.49 4.90
N TYR A 121 7.41 7.59 4.00
CA TYR A 121 7.70 7.57 2.58
C TYR A 121 6.37 7.53 1.84
N ILE A 122 6.33 8.19 0.67
CA ILE A 122 5.13 8.25 -0.15
C ILE A 122 5.35 7.60 -1.50
N PHE A 123 4.31 6.96 -2.03
CA PHE A 123 4.27 6.52 -3.42
C PHE A 123 4.40 7.71 -4.37
N LYS A 124 5.19 7.53 -5.43
CA LYS A 124 5.42 8.56 -6.44
C LYS A 124 5.61 7.92 -7.82
N ARG A 125 5.12 8.61 -8.84
CA ARG A 125 5.47 8.26 -10.23
C ARG A 125 6.86 8.81 -10.58
N SER A 126 7.76 7.90 -10.95
CA SER A 126 9.08 8.16 -11.51
C SER A 126 8.95 8.71 -12.94
N LYS A 127 9.99 9.43 -13.38
CA LYS A 127 10.18 9.75 -14.80
C LYS A 127 10.71 8.56 -15.58
N TYR A 128 11.42 7.66 -14.89
CA TYR A 128 12.07 6.50 -15.48
C TYR A 128 11.25 5.24 -15.22
N LYS A 129 11.15 4.40 -16.24
CA LYS A 129 10.50 3.11 -16.18
C LYS A 129 11.30 2.16 -15.29
N LEU A 130 10.61 1.28 -14.57
CA LEU A 130 11.25 0.20 -13.83
C LEU A 130 11.95 -0.78 -14.80
N PRO A 131 12.96 -1.54 -14.33
CA PRO A 131 13.56 -2.63 -15.10
C PRO A 131 12.50 -3.62 -15.61
N GLU A 132 12.67 -4.12 -16.83
CA GLU A 132 11.66 -4.94 -17.50
C GLU A 132 11.34 -6.25 -16.77
N ASP A 133 12.35 -6.88 -16.20
CA ASP A 133 12.22 -8.08 -15.38
C ASP A 133 11.34 -7.82 -14.15
N LEU A 134 11.52 -6.66 -13.51
CA LEU A 134 10.73 -6.25 -12.36
C LEU A 134 9.29 -5.95 -12.75
N ILE A 135 9.09 -5.31 -13.90
CA ILE A 135 7.76 -5.06 -14.47
C ILE A 135 7.07 -6.41 -14.74
N LYS A 136 7.72 -7.35 -15.42
CA LYS A 136 7.16 -8.68 -15.68
C LYS A 136 6.75 -9.39 -14.39
N GLN A 137 7.57 -9.32 -13.33
CA GLN A 137 7.23 -9.87 -12.02
C GLN A 137 6.02 -9.18 -11.38
N LYS A 138 5.99 -7.85 -11.37
CA LYS A 138 4.84 -7.07 -10.88
C LYS A 138 3.55 -7.44 -11.59
N HIS A 139 3.56 -7.45 -12.92
CA HIS A 139 2.38 -7.80 -13.72
C HIS A 139 1.92 -9.25 -13.48
N LYS A 140 2.86 -10.19 -13.26
CA LYS A 140 2.51 -11.57 -12.87
C LYS A 140 1.77 -11.61 -11.53
N ILE A 141 2.17 -10.81 -10.55
CA ILE A 141 1.50 -10.71 -9.25
C ILE A 141 0.15 -9.97 -9.38
N LEU A 142 0.08 -8.92 -10.19
CA LEU A 142 -1.18 -8.18 -10.43
C LEU A 142 -2.28 -9.06 -11.02
N LYS A 143 -1.92 -10.11 -11.79
CA LYS A 143 -2.88 -11.14 -12.26
C LYS A 143 -3.57 -11.92 -11.13
N ARG A 144 -3.18 -11.75 -9.87
CA ARG A 144 -3.93 -12.27 -8.71
C ARG A 144 -5.23 -11.49 -8.48
N TYR A 145 -5.28 -10.21 -8.82
CA TYR A 145 -6.45 -9.33 -8.66
C TYR A 145 -7.41 -9.42 -9.84
N ARG A 146 -7.90 -10.63 -10.14
CA ARG A 146 -8.76 -10.91 -11.30
C ARG A 146 -10.11 -10.23 -11.22
N SER A 147 -10.54 -9.88 -10.01
CA SER A 147 -11.79 -9.16 -9.79
C SER A 147 -11.73 -7.68 -10.17
N GLN A 148 -10.56 -7.14 -10.53
CA GLN A 148 -10.35 -5.72 -10.79
C GLN A 148 -9.89 -5.45 -12.23
N ASP A 149 -10.34 -4.33 -12.78
CA ASP A 149 -9.75 -3.73 -13.98
C ASP A 149 -8.76 -2.63 -13.57
N ILE A 150 -7.48 -2.96 -13.72
CA ILE A 150 -6.34 -2.12 -13.30
C ILE A 150 -5.43 -1.74 -14.48
N GLU A 151 -5.84 -2.03 -15.72
CA GLU A 151 -4.99 -1.78 -16.90
C GLU A 151 -4.71 -0.29 -17.10
N TRP A 152 -5.71 0.55 -16.85
CA TRP A 152 -5.59 2.01 -16.90
C TRP A 152 -4.58 2.59 -15.88
N LEU A 153 -4.18 1.82 -14.86
CA LEU A 153 -3.18 2.19 -13.85
C LEU A 153 -1.74 1.80 -14.25
N LYS A 154 -1.52 1.19 -15.43
CA LYS A 154 -0.20 0.72 -15.89
C LYS A 154 0.91 1.79 -15.81
N LYS A 155 0.58 3.06 -16.04
CA LYS A 155 1.55 4.17 -15.92
C LYS A 155 2.08 4.38 -14.50
N TYR A 156 1.35 3.93 -13.47
CA TYR A 156 1.81 3.95 -12.08
C TYR A 156 2.56 2.66 -11.75
N THR A 157 2.08 1.53 -12.26
CA THR A 157 2.73 0.23 -12.11
C THR A 157 4.14 0.21 -12.69
N ASP A 158 4.32 0.69 -13.92
CA ASP A 158 5.58 0.57 -14.67
C ASP A 158 6.60 1.66 -14.30
N TYR A 159 6.15 2.74 -13.68
CA TYR A 159 6.95 3.92 -13.35
C TYR A 159 6.87 4.25 -11.86
N GLU A 160 6.76 3.24 -11.00
CA GLU A 160 6.66 3.49 -9.57
C GLU A 160 8.00 3.91 -8.96
N SER A 161 7.90 4.64 -7.86
CA SER A 161 9.01 4.98 -6.98
C SER A 161 8.45 5.33 -5.61
N ILE A 162 9.31 5.39 -4.61
CA ILE A 162 8.97 5.94 -3.29
C ILE A 162 9.88 7.11 -2.98
N ARG A 163 9.40 8.04 -2.16
CA ARG A 163 10.18 9.21 -1.72
C ARG A 163 9.94 9.47 -0.24
N LYS A 164 11.02 9.67 0.53
CA LYS A 164 10.89 10.11 1.92
C LYS A 164 10.15 11.44 1.97
N LEU A 165 9.14 11.53 2.83
CA LEU A 165 8.44 12.78 3.08
C LEU A 165 9.42 13.71 3.82
N ARG A 166 9.62 14.92 3.28
CA ARG A 166 10.39 15.99 3.90
C ARG A 166 9.42 16.97 4.52
#